data_AF-A0A7J7JW60-F1
#
_entry.id   AF-A0A7J7JW60-F1
#
_cell.length_a   1.000
_cell.length_b   1.000
_cell.length_c   1.000
_cell.angle_alpha   90.00
_cell.angle_beta   90.00
_cell.angle_gamma   90.00
#
_symmetry.space_group_name_H-M   'P 1'
#
loop_
_entity.id
_entity.type
_entity.pdbx_description
1 polymer ?
#
loop_
_entity_poly.entity_id
_entity_poly.type
_entity_poly.pdbx_seq_one_letter_code
_entity_poly.pdbx_strand_id
1 'polypeptide(L)'
;MAAAFATAQRQTHFDSNQRTCLLTINSLVPTLRDQIMTQLNCEHLTQQLQTKPSNKVHIWSELKLMAFTRTFASIYSTCILVLTLRVQLNIVGGCIYSRHENENDSQLTEEECAVQQQYLEAIRYFMENGVLKLCDLIQHSVEKEVLNISLKQSLTKQSLKMLIDRIRINIEKLPNDVKKTPFLAFICESTPFVHHGSHQSSESINGRMLFSLSNLMQETYDIISSEDYHYVLQSMINHGFDYLLTHISRVFASATPRIPASLETRASSENMALPSLPLAKLIPPFVGSVHNVCSDTTTEYLQQLISLAVANDYAFEIYKSFCCSSNAVNTITMS
;
A
#
# COMPACT_ATOMS: atom_id res chain seq x y z
N MET A 1 33.01 -3.73 -23.84
CA MET A 1 32.58 -2.33 -23.99
C MET A 1 31.10 -2.23 -24.36
N ALA A 2 30.63 -2.91 -25.41
CA ALA A 2 29.20 -2.93 -25.80
C ALA A 2 28.23 -3.44 -24.71
N ALA A 3 28.55 -4.55 -24.02
CA ALA A 3 27.71 -5.07 -22.94
C ALA A 3 27.60 -4.11 -21.72
N ALA A 4 28.68 -3.39 -21.42
CA ALA A 4 28.68 -2.40 -20.35
C ALA A 4 27.84 -1.16 -20.72
N PHE A 5 27.87 -0.75 -21.98
CA PHE A 5 27.05 0.34 -22.50
C PHE A 5 25.55 0.01 -22.48
N ALA A 6 25.16 -1.17 -22.96
CA ALA A 6 23.76 -1.64 -22.92
C ALA A 6 23.23 -1.73 -21.48
N THR A 7 24.07 -2.21 -20.54
CA THR A 7 23.71 -2.26 -19.12
C THR A 7 23.49 -0.86 -18.54
N ALA A 8 24.33 0.11 -18.90
CA ALA A 8 24.20 1.50 -18.44
C ALA A 8 22.97 2.20 -19.02
N GLN A 9 22.63 1.94 -20.30
CA GLN A 9 21.44 2.48 -20.94
C GLN A 9 20.16 1.97 -20.29
N ARG A 10 20.10 0.65 -20.01
CA ARG A 10 19.00 0.04 -19.26
C ARG A 10 18.82 0.64 -17.88
N GLN A 11 19.91 0.81 -17.14
CA GLN A 11 19.85 1.44 -15.82
C GLN A 11 19.30 2.86 -15.90
N THR A 12 19.75 3.64 -16.89
CA THR A 12 19.27 5.02 -17.09
C THR A 12 17.77 5.06 -17.38
N HIS A 13 17.26 4.14 -18.21
CA HIS A 13 15.83 4.05 -18.49
C HIS A 13 15.04 3.60 -17.26
N PHE A 14 15.54 2.60 -16.52
CA PHE A 14 14.94 2.16 -15.27
C PHE A 14 14.83 3.30 -14.24
N ASP A 15 15.89 4.09 -14.07
CA ASP A 15 15.91 5.23 -13.15
C ASP A 15 14.90 6.32 -13.57
N SER A 16 14.72 6.52 -14.87
CA SER A 16 13.67 7.40 -15.40
C SER A 16 12.28 6.83 -15.11
N ASN A 17 12.09 5.51 -15.27
CA ASN A 17 10.83 4.84 -14.96
C ASN A 17 10.48 4.95 -13.47
N GLN A 18 11.47 4.85 -12.56
CA GLN A 18 11.24 5.03 -11.12
C GLN A 18 10.84 6.48 -10.78
N ARG A 19 11.36 7.47 -11.51
CA ARG A 19 10.91 8.87 -11.36
C ARG A 19 9.44 9.02 -11.78
N THR A 20 9.04 8.40 -12.88
CA THR A 20 7.63 8.35 -13.30
C THR A 20 6.76 7.68 -12.24
N CYS A 21 7.19 6.52 -11.71
CA CYS A 21 6.50 5.85 -10.61
C CYS A 21 6.28 6.77 -9.41
N LEU A 22 7.32 7.49 -8.99
CA LEU A 22 7.24 8.42 -7.88
C LEU A 22 6.23 9.55 -8.14
N LEU A 23 6.21 10.12 -9.36
CA LEU A 23 5.25 11.17 -9.73
C LEU A 23 3.82 10.63 -9.70
N THR A 24 3.57 9.45 -10.29
CA THR A 24 2.25 8.82 -10.29
C THR A 24 1.77 8.51 -8.88
N ILE A 25 2.65 7.93 -8.03
CA ILE A 25 2.33 7.66 -6.61
C ILE A 25 1.94 8.96 -5.90
N ASN A 26 2.76 10.01 -6.02
CA ASN A 26 2.47 11.30 -5.37
C ASN A 26 1.16 11.93 -5.87
N SER A 27 0.77 11.71 -7.13
CA SER A 27 -0.52 12.20 -7.63
C SER A 27 -1.74 11.43 -7.11
N LEU A 28 -1.59 10.13 -6.79
CA LEU A 28 -2.71 9.27 -6.39
C LEU A 28 -2.87 9.17 -4.86
N VAL A 29 -1.80 9.36 -4.08
CA VAL A 29 -1.85 9.31 -2.61
C VAL A 29 -2.86 10.31 -2.00
N PRO A 30 -3.00 11.57 -2.48
CA PRO A 30 -4.02 12.48 -1.98
C PRO A 30 -5.44 11.95 -2.22
N THR A 31 -5.73 11.43 -3.42
CA THR A 31 -7.02 10.82 -3.73
C THR A 31 -7.31 9.63 -2.83
N LEU A 32 -6.32 8.76 -2.61
CA LEU A 32 -6.44 7.62 -1.71
C LEU A 32 -6.76 8.08 -0.28
N ARG A 33 -6.05 9.10 0.21
CA ARG A 33 -6.29 9.67 1.53
C ARG A 33 -7.72 10.18 1.65
N ASP A 34 -8.18 10.96 0.68
CA ASP A 34 -9.50 11.60 0.73
C ASP A 34 -10.61 10.54 0.73
N GLN A 35 -10.44 9.46 -0.02
CA GLN A 35 -11.36 8.31 0.03
C GLN A 35 -11.36 7.65 1.42
N ILE A 36 -10.20 7.39 2.02
CA ILE A 36 -10.10 6.81 3.36
C ILE A 36 -10.70 7.75 4.42
N MET A 37 -10.43 9.05 4.35
CA MET A 37 -10.96 10.04 5.29
C MET A 37 -12.48 10.20 5.16
N THR A 38 -13.01 10.11 3.94
CA THR A 38 -14.45 10.15 3.69
C THR A 38 -15.14 8.91 4.26
N GLN A 39 -14.59 7.73 4.00
CA GLN A 39 -15.14 6.46 4.50
C GLN A 39 -15.01 6.33 6.04
N LEU A 40 -13.91 6.84 6.62
CA LEU A 40 -13.56 6.70 8.04
C LEU A 40 -13.43 8.09 8.69
N ASN A 41 -14.53 8.83 8.72
CA ASN A 41 -14.59 10.23 9.12
C ASN A 41 -14.51 10.43 10.66
N CYS A 42 -13.29 10.40 11.20
CA CYS A 42 -13.03 10.69 12.61
C CYS A 42 -13.28 12.16 12.97
N GLU A 43 -13.15 13.07 12.01
CA GLU A 43 -13.33 14.51 12.20
C GLU A 43 -14.78 14.82 12.58
N HIS A 44 -15.75 14.16 11.93
CA HIS A 44 -17.16 14.27 12.27
C HIS A 44 -17.45 13.86 13.73
N LEU A 45 -16.93 12.71 14.18
CA LEU A 45 -17.09 12.31 15.59
C LEU A 45 -16.37 13.25 16.55
N THR A 46 -15.20 13.75 16.18
CA THR A 46 -14.45 14.72 16.98
C THR A 46 -15.21 16.04 17.12
N GLN A 47 -15.85 16.52 16.04
CA GLN A 47 -16.72 17.70 16.07
C GLN A 47 -17.95 17.45 16.95
N GLN A 48 -18.60 16.28 16.84
CA GLN A 48 -19.71 15.95 17.73
C GLN A 48 -19.29 15.99 19.21
N LEU A 49 -18.11 15.46 19.57
CA LEU A 49 -17.60 15.50 20.93
C LEU A 49 -17.38 16.94 21.46
N GLN A 50 -17.06 17.90 20.60
CA GLN A 50 -16.91 19.31 20.98
C GLN A 50 -18.22 19.95 21.42
N THR A 51 -19.37 19.47 20.92
CA THR A 51 -20.71 19.95 21.33
C THR A 51 -21.13 19.49 22.73
N LYS A 52 -20.29 18.70 23.41
CA LYS A 52 -20.55 18.09 24.74
C LYS A 52 -21.88 17.31 24.80
N PRO A 53 -22.09 16.34 23.89
CA PRO A 53 -23.33 15.60 23.80
C PRO A 53 -23.51 14.67 25.00
N SER A 54 -24.75 14.34 25.33
CA SER A 54 -25.09 13.48 26.46
C SER A 54 -24.54 12.05 26.31
N ASN A 55 -24.44 11.55 25.06
CA ASN A 55 -23.93 10.23 24.70
C ASN A 55 -22.40 10.18 24.46
N LYS A 56 -21.62 11.10 25.05
CA LYS A 56 -20.16 11.22 24.81
C LYS A 56 -19.37 9.91 24.88
N VAL A 57 -19.73 8.99 25.80
CA VAL A 57 -19.00 7.72 25.98
C VAL A 57 -19.17 6.81 24.78
N HIS A 58 -20.36 6.80 24.18
CA HIS A 58 -20.64 6.06 22.95
C HIS A 58 -19.80 6.61 21.80
N ILE A 59 -19.80 7.93 21.59
CA ILE A 59 -19.04 8.59 20.52
C ILE A 59 -17.53 8.34 20.67
N TRP A 60 -17.00 8.36 21.89
CA TRP A 60 -15.60 7.99 22.14
C TRP A 60 -15.31 6.52 21.82
N SER A 61 -16.25 5.61 22.07
CA SER A 61 -16.11 4.19 21.74
C SER A 61 -16.14 3.95 20.23
N GLU A 62 -16.97 4.70 19.50
CA GLU A 62 -17.02 4.68 18.04
C GLU A 62 -15.75 5.28 17.42
N LEU A 63 -15.31 6.45 17.93
CA LEU A 63 -14.06 7.09 17.52
C LEU A 63 -12.84 6.20 17.77
N LYS A 64 -12.84 5.43 18.88
CA LYS A 64 -11.80 4.42 19.14
C LYS A 64 -11.71 3.42 17.99
N LEU A 65 -12.83 2.83 17.58
CA LEU A 65 -12.84 1.84 16.51
C LEU A 65 -12.41 2.47 15.18
N MET A 66 -13.02 3.59 14.81
CA MET A 66 -12.75 4.25 13.54
C MET A 66 -11.32 4.79 13.43
N ALA A 67 -10.72 5.28 14.52
CA ALA A 67 -9.33 5.73 14.53
C ALA A 67 -8.36 4.57 14.23
N PHE A 68 -8.56 3.41 14.87
CA PHE A 68 -7.74 2.22 14.59
C PHE A 68 -7.96 1.74 13.15
N THR A 69 -9.21 1.60 12.71
CA THR A 69 -9.54 1.21 11.32
C THR A 69 -8.87 2.13 10.32
N ARG A 70 -8.96 3.46 10.51
CA ARG A 70 -8.37 4.45 9.61
C ARG A 70 -6.86 4.35 9.52
N THR A 71 -6.17 4.21 10.64
CA THR A 71 -4.72 4.05 10.66
C THR A 71 -4.29 2.79 9.92
N PHE A 72 -4.95 1.66 10.17
CA PHE A 72 -4.63 0.40 9.50
C PHE A 72 -4.91 0.50 8.00
N ALA A 73 -6.10 0.98 7.61
CA ALA A 73 -6.46 1.18 6.21
C ALA A 73 -5.45 2.10 5.48
N SER A 74 -4.99 3.17 6.12
CA SER A 74 -3.97 4.06 5.55
C SER A 74 -2.65 3.34 5.26
N ILE A 75 -2.18 2.51 6.18
CA ILE A 75 -0.92 1.75 6.01
C ILE A 75 -1.07 0.71 4.90
N TYR A 76 -2.08 -0.17 4.99
CA TYR A 76 -2.27 -1.24 4.01
C TYR A 76 -2.53 -0.68 2.62
N SER A 77 -3.45 0.28 2.48
CA SER A 77 -3.80 0.82 1.17
C SER A 77 -2.63 1.56 0.51
N THR A 78 -1.80 2.28 1.29
CA THR A 78 -0.62 2.95 0.73
C THR A 78 0.42 1.94 0.27
N CYS A 79 0.67 0.87 1.04
CA CYS A 79 1.61 -0.17 0.63
C CYS A 79 1.14 -0.89 -0.65
N ILE A 80 -0.15 -1.23 -0.71
CA ILE A 80 -0.76 -1.89 -1.88
C ILE A 80 -0.71 -0.97 -3.11
N LEU A 81 -1.07 0.31 -2.97
CA LEU A 81 -1.02 1.29 -4.05
C LEU A 81 0.40 1.42 -4.61
N VAL A 82 1.38 1.65 -3.72
CA VAL A 82 2.79 1.85 -4.12
C VAL A 82 3.33 0.62 -4.83
N LEU A 83 3.12 -0.58 -4.29
CA LEU A 83 3.65 -1.80 -4.88
C LEU A 83 2.94 -2.16 -6.19
N THR A 84 1.62 -1.98 -6.28
CA THR A 84 0.85 -2.24 -7.51
C THR A 84 1.30 -1.30 -8.64
N LEU A 85 1.45 0.00 -8.36
CA LEU A 85 1.95 0.95 -9.35
C LEU A 85 3.38 0.61 -9.80
N ARG A 86 4.24 0.16 -8.88
CA ARG A 86 5.58 -0.32 -9.23
C ARG A 86 5.53 -1.55 -10.13
N VAL A 87 4.64 -2.50 -9.88
CA VAL A 87 4.44 -3.65 -10.78
C VAL A 87 4.04 -3.14 -12.17
N GLN A 88 2.95 -2.36 -12.25
CA GLN A 88 2.40 -1.91 -13.53
C GLN A 88 3.37 -1.08 -14.36
N LEU A 89 4.02 -0.09 -13.74
CA LEU A 89 4.93 0.80 -14.46
C LEU A 89 6.25 0.12 -14.83
N ASN A 90 6.72 -0.88 -14.08
CA ASN A 90 7.92 -1.63 -14.47
C ASN A 90 7.64 -2.68 -15.56
N ILE A 91 6.42 -3.23 -15.63
CA ILE A 91 5.96 -4.02 -16.78
C ILE A 91 5.96 -3.15 -18.04
N VAL A 92 5.24 -2.01 -18.01
CA VAL A 92 5.15 -1.09 -19.15
C VAL A 92 6.52 -0.55 -19.54
N GLY A 93 7.32 -0.11 -18.56
CA GLY A 93 8.67 0.39 -18.79
C GLY A 93 9.59 -0.66 -19.42
N GLY A 94 9.48 -1.93 -19.01
CA GLY A 94 10.26 -3.03 -19.58
C GLY A 94 9.86 -3.31 -21.03
N CYS A 95 8.55 -3.32 -21.33
CA CYS A 95 8.02 -3.47 -22.69
C CYS A 95 8.49 -2.33 -23.62
N ILE A 96 8.39 -1.08 -23.17
CA ILE A 96 8.86 0.09 -23.94
C ILE A 96 10.36 -0.02 -24.23
N TYR A 97 11.17 -0.38 -23.22
CA TYR A 97 12.61 -0.53 -23.39
C TYR A 97 12.97 -1.65 -24.38
N SER A 98 12.33 -2.81 -24.25
CA SER A 98 12.53 -3.95 -25.15
C SER A 98 12.20 -3.59 -26.60
N ARG A 99 11.16 -2.78 -26.81
CA ARG A 99 10.79 -2.27 -28.14
C ARG A 99 11.87 -1.38 -28.75
N HIS A 100 12.40 -0.44 -27.97
CA HIS A 100 13.51 0.43 -28.41
C HIS A 100 14.81 -0.33 -28.72
N GLU A 101 15.08 -1.48 -28.09
CA GLU A 101 16.26 -2.30 -28.41
C GLU A 101 16.08 -3.12 -29.70
N ASN A 102 14.85 -3.55 -30.01
CA ASN A 102 14.58 -4.46 -31.12
C ASN A 102 14.17 -3.77 -32.42
N GLU A 103 13.59 -2.56 -32.35
CA GLU A 103 13.14 -1.82 -33.52
C GLU A 103 13.86 -0.50 -33.72
N ASN A 104 14.26 -0.24 -34.97
CA ASN A 104 14.91 1.01 -35.36
C ASN A 104 13.93 2.20 -35.33
N ASP A 105 12.62 1.95 -35.30
CA ASP A 105 11.61 2.99 -35.12
C ASP A 105 11.31 3.18 -33.62
N SER A 106 11.49 4.42 -33.16
CA SER A 106 11.44 4.74 -31.73
C SER A 106 10.05 5.21 -31.27
N GLN A 107 9.06 5.28 -32.16
CA GLN A 107 7.73 5.77 -31.81
C GLN A 107 6.76 4.61 -31.58
N LEU A 108 6.10 4.60 -30.42
CA LEU A 108 4.96 3.73 -30.16
C LEU A 108 3.83 4.07 -31.13
N THR A 109 3.17 3.05 -31.66
CA THR A 109 1.95 3.22 -32.45
C THR A 109 0.81 3.73 -31.58
N GLU A 110 -0.23 4.29 -32.21
CA GLU A 110 -1.43 4.76 -31.49
C GLU A 110 -2.14 3.61 -30.75
N GLU A 111 -2.17 2.41 -31.33
CA GLU A 111 -2.74 1.19 -30.72
C GLU A 111 -1.99 0.83 -29.42
N GLU A 112 -0.67 0.84 -29.45
CA GLU A 112 0.17 0.53 -28.28
C GLU A 112 0.00 1.56 -27.16
N CYS A 113 -0.07 2.84 -27.50
CA CYS A 113 -0.33 3.91 -26.54
C CYS A 113 -1.69 3.73 -25.87
N ALA A 114 -2.73 3.40 -26.65
CA ALA A 114 -4.07 3.17 -26.12
C ALA A 114 -4.10 1.97 -25.15
N VAL A 115 -3.45 0.85 -25.51
CA VAL A 115 -3.35 -0.33 -24.63
C VAL A 115 -2.62 0.00 -23.34
N GLN A 116 -1.50 0.72 -23.40
CA GLN A 116 -0.74 1.12 -22.21
C GLN A 116 -1.57 2.03 -21.29
N GLN A 117 -2.28 3.00 -21.85
CA GLN A 117 -3.16 3.88 -21.08
C GLN A 117 -4.26 3.08 -20.37
N GLN A 118 -4.96 2.21 -21.11
CA GLN A 118 -6.05 1.40 -20.55
C GLN A 118 -5.54 0.40 -19.49
N TYR A 119 -4.33 -0.14 -19.66
CA TYR A 119 -3.69 -0.99 -18.67
C TYR A 119 -3.38 -0.23 -17.37
N LEU A 120 -2.80 0.97 -17.47
CA LEU A 120 -2.49 1.79 -16.30
C LEU A 120 -3.75 2.27 -15.57
N GLU A 121 -4.87 2.45 -16.28
CA GLU A 121 -6.18 2.75 -15.68
C GLU A 121 -6.71 1.62 -14.79
N ALA A 122 -6.18 0.39 -14.87
CA ALA A 122 -6.62 -0.71 -14.02
C ALA A 122 -6.43 -0.44 -12.51
N ILE A 123 -5.50 0.47 -12.12
CA ILE A 123 -5.35 0.89 -10.73
C ILE A 123 -6.62 1.54 -10.16
N ARG A 124 -7.49 2.07 -11.03
CA ARG A 124 -8.76 2.69 -10.67
C ARG A 124 -9.68 1.73 -9.91
N TYR A 125 -9.65 0.43 -10.21
CA TYR A 125 -10.42 -0.55 -9.45
C TYR A 125 -10.04 -0.55 -7.98
N PHE A 126 -8.73 -0.60 -7.70
CA PHE A 126 -8.23 -0.55 -6.34
C PHE A 126 -8.67 0.74 -5.65
N MET A 127 -8.48 1.89 -6.30
CA MET A 127 -8.85 3.19 -5.77
C MET A 127 -10.36 3.29 -5.47
N GLU A 128 -11.23 2.95 -6.42
CA GLU A 128 -12.68 3.14 -6.29
C GLU A 128 -13.35 2.07 -5.43
N ASN A 129 -12.97 0.80 -5.57
CA ASN A 129 -13.68 -0.34 -4.98
C ASN A 129 -12.81 -1.12 -3.99
N GLY A 130 -11.55 -1.35 -4.34
CA GLY A 130 -10.61 -2.13 -3.52
C GLY A 130 -10.39 -1.55 -2.13
N VAL A 131 -10.18 -0.23 -2.06
CA VAL A 131 -9.97 0.51 -0.80
C VAL A 131 -11.18 0.41 0.11
N LEU A 132 -12.40 0.50 -0.43
CA LEU A 132 -13.63 0.40 0.37
C LEU A 132 -13.77 -1.00 0.97
N LYS A 133 -13.60 -2.05 0.16
CA LYS A 133 -13.65 -3.44 0.62
C LYS A 133 -12.56 -3.74 1.66
N LEU A 134 -11.38 -3.15 1.49
CA LEU A 134 -10.27 -3.28 2.44
C LEU A 134 -10.59 -2.56 3.77
N CYS A 135 -11.18 -1.36 3.72
CA CYS A 135 -11.66 -0.65 4.90
C CYS A 135 -12.66 -1.51 5.69
N ASP A 136 -13.62 -2.15 4.99
CA ASP A 136 -14.60 -3.03 5.61
C ASP A 136 -13.92 -4.23 6.30
N LEU A 137 -13.03 -4.95 5.61
CA LEU A 137 -12.27 -6.07 6.20
C LEU A 137 -11.52 -5.66 7.47
N ILE A 138 -10.84 -4.51 7.41
CA ILE A 138 -10.07 -3.97 8.52
C ILE A 138 -10.99 -3.58 9.67
N GLN A 139 -12.14 -2.97 9.39
CA GLN A 139 -13.11 -2.58 10.41
C GLN A 139 -13.58 -3.80 11.20
N HIS A 140 -13.97 -4.88 10.54
CA HIS A 140 -14.38 -6.12 11.21
C HIS A 140 -13.26 -6.72 12.08
N SER A 141 -12.00 -6.64 11.61
CA SER A 141 -10.83 -7.13 12.35
C SER A 141 -10.52 -6.27 13.58
N VAL A 142 -10.68 -4.95 13.46
CA VAL A 142 -10.50 -3.99 14.56
C VAL A 142 -11.61 -4.16 15.59
N GLU A 143 -12.87 -4.28 15.18
CA GLU A 143 -14.01 -4.49 16.07
C GLU A 143 -13.81 -5.74 16.94
N LYS A 144 -13.36 -6.84 16.35
CA LYS A 144 -13.10 -8.09 17.08
C LYS A 144 -12.10 -7.94 18.23
N GLU A 145 -11.05 -7.14 18.05
CA GLU A 145 -9.95 -7.02 19.02
C GLU A 145 -10.08 -5.81 19.95
N VAL A 146 -10.73 -4.72 19.49
CA VAL A 146 -10.72 -3.40 20.17
C VAL A 146 -12.05 -3.09 20.84
N LEU A 147 -13.18 -3.67 20.41
CA LEU A 147 -14.52 -3.34 20.92
C LEU A 147 -14.59 -3.48 22.45
N ASN A 148 -14.09 -4.59 22.99
CA ASN A 148 -14.15 -4.93 24.42
C ASN A 148 -13.11 -4.21 25.29
N ILE A 149 -12.21 -3.41 24.70
CA ILE A 149 -11.20 -2.66 25.45
C ILE A 149 -11.81 -1.36 25.96
N SER A 150 -11.79 -1.17 27.28
CA SER A 150 -12.31 0.04 27.92
C SER A 150 -11.43 1.25 27.60
N LEU A 151 -12.05 2.41 27.38
CA LEU A 151 -11.35 3.70 27.17
C LEU A 151 -10.40 4.06 28.33
N LYS A 152 -10.69 3.57 29.53
CA LYS A 152 -9.88 3.81 30.75
C LYS A 152 -8.77 2.78 30.93
N GLN A 153 -8.79 1.67 30.18
CA GLN A 153 -7.78 0.63 30.31
C GLN A 153 -6.41 1.21 29.94
N SER A 154 -5.45 1.07 30.84
CA SER A 154 -4.09 1.51 30.59
C SER A 154 -3.35 0.44 29.80
N LEU A 155 -2.75 0.85 28.68
CA LEU A 155 -1.94 0.00 27.83
C LEU A 155 -0.49 0.43 27.94
N THR A 156 0.43 -0.53 28.01
CA THR A 156 1.85 -0.28 27.81
C THR A 156 2.17 -0.24 26.31
N LYS A 157 3.36 0.25 25.93
CA LYS A 157 3.87 0.12 24.56
C LYS A 157 3.81 -1.34 24.07
N GLN A 158 4.20 -2.30 24.90
CA GLN A 158 4.18 -3.73 24.57
C GLN A 158 2.74 -4.24 24.39
N SER A 159 1.82 -3.86 25.26
CA SER A 159 0.41 -4.24 25.15
C SER A 159 -0.23 -3.68 23.87
N LEU A 160 0.13 -2.46 23.47
CA LEU A 160 -0.32 -1.86 22.21
C LEU A 160 0.26 -2.60 21.00
N LYS A 161 1.54 -2.97 21.02
CA LYS A 161 2.16 -3.77 19.97
C LYS A 161 1.44 -5.11 19.79
N MET A 162 1.20 -5.83 20.89
CA MET A 162 0.46 -7.10 20.86
C MET A 162 -0.97 -6.93 20.34
N LEU A 163 -1.65 -5.83 20.67
CA LEU A 163 -2.97 -5.52 20.11
C LEU A 163 -2.91 -5.31 18.60
N ILE A 164 -1.94 -4.52 18.13
CA ILE A 164 -1.72 -4.32 16.69
C ILE A 164 -1.45 -5.65 15.99
N ASP A 165 -0.58 -6.48 16.56
CA ASP A 165 -0.23 -7.78 15.98
C ASP A 165 -1.45 -8.71 15.88
N ARG A 166 -2.34 -8.74 16.88
CA ARG A 166 -3.58 -9.54 16.79
C ARG A 166 -4.52 -9.04 15.71
N ILE A 167 -4.67 -7.73 15.54
CA ILE A 167 -5.47 -7.15 14.45
C ILE A 167 -4.87 -7.54 13.10
N ARG A 168 -3.54 -7.40 12.94
CA ARG A 168 -2.82 -7.81 11.73
C ARG A 168 -2.98 -9.29 11.42
N ILE A 169 -2.86 -10.16 12.43
CA ILE A 169 -3.10 -11.60 12.28
C ILE A 169 -4.51 -11.88 11.75
N ASN A 170 -5.52 -11.08 12.09
CA ASN A 170 -6.87 -11.24 11.54
C ASN A 170 -7.01 -10.72 10.09
N ILE A 171 -6.33 -9.64 9.74
CA ILE A 171 -6.36 -9.03 8.39
C ILE A 171 -5.55 -9.87 7.39
N GLU A 172 -4.37 -10.32 7.79
CA GLU A 172 -3.41 -11.00 6.92
C GLU A 172 -3.66 -12.52 6.84
N LYS A 173 -4.82 -13.01 7.32
CA LYS A 173 -5.16 -14.44 7.20
C LYS A 173 -5.29 -14.81 5.73
N LEU A 174 -4.45 -15.74 5.30
CA LEU A 174 -4.65 -16.42 4.03
C LEU A 174 -5.96 -17.22 4.11
N PRO A 175 -6.86 -17.10 3.13
CA PRO A 175 -7.95 -18.05 2.99
C PRO A 175 -7.36 -19.46 2.92
N ASN A 176 -7.96 -20.42 3.63
CA ASN A 176 -7.47 -21.80 3.81
C ASN A 176 -7.17 -22.58 2.51
N ASP A 177 -7.40 -22.00 1.32
CA ASP A 177 -7.39 -22.71 0.05
C ASP A 177 -6.45 -22.13 -1.03
N VAL A 178 -5.66 -21.08 -0.77
CA VAL A 178 -4.75 -20.59 -1.83
C VAL A 178 -3.45 -19.99 -1.31
N LYS A 179 -2.34 -20.36 -1.95
CA LYS A 179 -1.04 -19.67 -1.95
C LYS A 179 -1.08 -18.26 -2.57
N LYS A 180 -2.21 -17.56 -2.50
CA LYS A 180 -2.40 -16.22 -3.08
C LYS A 180 -2.43 -15.19 -1.97
N THR A 181 -1.90 -14.00 -2.23
CA THR A 181 -2.03 -12.86 -1.33
C THR A 181 -3.50 -12.62 -0.97
N PRO A 182 -3.85 -12.38 0.32
CA PRO A 182 -5.25 -12.15 0.72
C PRO A 182 -5.79 -10.84 0.12
N PHE A 183 -4.90 -10.01 -0.43
CA PHE A 183 -5.22 -8.69 -0.96
C PHE A 183 -5.57 -8.68 -2.45
N LEU A 184 -5.43 -9.81 -3.17
CA LEU A 184 -5.63 -9.87 -4.61
C LEU A 184 -7.03 -9.42 -5.03
N ALA A 185 -8.05 -9.80 -4.24
CA ALA A 185 -9.44 -9.43 -4.47
C ALA A 185 -9.73 -7.91 -4.31
N PHE A 186 -8.80 -7.17 -3.71
CA PHE A 186 -8.88 -5.70 -3.62
C PHE A 186 -8.15 -5.02 -4.78
N ILE A 187 -7.16 -5.68 -5.37
CA ILE A 187 -6.32 -5.09 -6.43
C ILE A 187 -6.90 -5.35 -7.81
N CYS A 188 -7.41 -6.57 -8.05
CA CYS A 188 -7.96 -6.98 -9.33
C CYS A 188 -9.43 -7.38 -9.18
N GLU A 189 -10.24 -7.05 -10.18
CA GLU A 189 -11.61 -7.53 -10.27
C GLU A 189 -11.61 -9.05 -10.51
N SER A 190 -12.41 -9.81 -9.73
CA SER A 190 -12.39 -11.28 -9.71
C SER A 190 -12.79 -11.97 -11.01
N THR A 191 -13.26 -11.23 -12.01
CA THR A 191 -13.48 -11.78 -13.35
C THR A 191 -12.21 -11.56 -14.16
N PRO A 192 -11.50 -12.62 -14.59
CA PRO A 192 -10.56 -12.43 -15.66
C PRO A 192 -11.35 -11.84 -16.83
N PHE A 193 -10.74 -10.89 -17.55
CA PHE A 193 -11.23 -10.29 -18.79
C PHE A 193 -11.43 -11.33 -19.93
N VAL A 194 -11.61 -12.61 -19.59
CA VAL A 194 -12.20 -13.65 -20.42
C VAL A 194 -13.69 -13.34 -20.56
N HIS A 195 -14.01 -12.29 -21.32
CA HIS A 195 -15.07 -12.50 -22.26
C HIS A 195 -14.65 -13.69 -23.11
N HIS A 196 -15.36 -14.81 -22.93
CA HIS A 196 -15.53 -15.82 -23.96
C HIS A 196 -16.14 -15.14 -25.20
N GLY A 197 -15.33 -14.35 -25.90
CA GLY A 197 -15.51 -14.07 -27.30
C GLY A 197 -15.27 -15.39 -28.01
N SER A 198 -16.35 -16.12 -28.24
CA SER A 198 -16.48 -17.02 -29.38
C SER A 198 -15.62 -16.50 -30.53
N HIS A 199 -14.72 -17.33 -31.05
CA HIS A 199 -14.04 -17.21 -32.34
C HIS A 199 -14.59 -16.11 -33.27
N GLN A 200 -14.25 -14.84 -33.01
CA GLN A 200 -14.57 -13.72 -33.86
C GLN A 200 -13.27 -12.93 -34.03
N SER A 201 -12.56 -13.36 -35.09
CA SER A 201 -11.51 -12.65 -35.80
C SER A 201 -10.48 -11.88 -34.94
N SER A 202 -9.36 -12.55 -34.64
CA SER A 202 -8.06 -11.94 -34.34
C SER A 202 -7.54 -10.94 -35.40
N GLU A 203 -8.30 -10.67 -36.45
CA GLU A 203 -7.94 -9.76 -37.56
C GLU A 203 -8.43 -8.32 -37.35
N SER A 204 -9.35 -8.04 -36.42
CA SER A 204 -9.79 -6.66 -36.14
C SER A 204 -8.83 -5.93 -35.20
N ILE A 205 -8.60 -4.63 -35.46
CA ILE A 205 -7.76 -3.74 -34.62
C ILE A 205 -8.17 -3.83 -33.13
N ASN A 206 -9.48 -3.76 -32.86
CA ASN A 206 -10.02 -3.87 -31.50
C ASN A 206 -9.73 -5.24 -30.85
N GLY A 207 -9.73 -6.33 -31.63
CA GLY A 207 -9.42 -7.67 -31.15
C GLY A 207 -7.96 -7.82 -30.72
N ARG A 208 -7.02 -7.23 -31.48
CA ARG A 208 -5.59 -7.23 -31.12
C ARG A 208 -5.33 -6.43 -29.84
N MET A 209 -5.86 -5.20 -29.75
CA MET A 209 -5.70 -4.37 -28.54
C MET A 209 -6.24 -5.06 -27.29
N LEU A 210 -7.41 -5.69 -27.38
CA LEU A 210 -8.02 -6.42 -26.27
C LEU A 210 -7.16 -7.62 -25.84
N PHE A 211 -6.58 -8.35 -26.80
CA PHE A 211 -5.68 -9.46 -26.51
C PHE A 211 -4.39 -9.00 -25.81
N SER A 212 -3.77 -7.92 -26.30
CA SER A 212 -2.58 -7.31 -25.68
C SER A 212 -2.86 -6.85 -24.25
N LEU A 213 -3.98 -6.15 -24.03
CA LEU A 213 -4.41 -5.72 -22.70
C LEU A 213 -4.65 -6.92 -21.77
N SER A 214 -5.37 -7.94 -22.25
CA SER A 214 -5.66 -9.15 -21.47
C SER A 214 -4.38 -9.86 -21.02
N ASN A 215 -3.39 -9.96 -21.90
CA ASN A 215 -2.09 -10.55 -21.56
C ASN A 215 -1.35 -9.74 -20.49
N LEU A 216 -1.28 -8.41 -20.62
CA LEU A 216 -0.65 -7.56 -19.59
C LEU A 216 -1.36 -7.70 -18.24
N MET A 217 -2.70 -7.76 -18.24
CA MET A 217 -3.50 -7.96 -17.03
C MET A 217 -3.26 -9.34 -16.41
N GLN A 218 -3.14 -10.39 -17.22
CA GLN A 218 -2.87 -11.75 -16.76
C GLN A 218 -1.47 -11.87 -16.15
N GLU A 219 -0.44 -11.34 -16.82
CA GLU A 219 0.93 -11.30 -16.29
C GLU A 219 0.98 -10.52 -14.95
N THR A 220 0.25 -9.41 -14.86
CA THR A 220 0.12 -8.63 -13.62
C THR A 220 -0.55 -9.44 -12.52
N TYR A 221 -1.61 -10.17 -12.85
CA TYR A 221 -2.30 -11.05 -11.91
C TYR A 221 -1.37 -12.14 -11.37
N ASP A 222 -0.57 -12.75 -12.24
CA ASP A 222 0.38 -13.81 -11.87
C ASP A 222 1.50 -13.25 -10.97
N ILE A 223 2.02 -12.06 -11.28
CA ILE A 223 3.00 -11.35 -10.44
C ILE A 223 2.42 -11.00 -9.07
N ILE A 224 1.22 -10.41 -9.00
CA ILE A 224 0.59 -10.05 -7.71
C ILE A 224 0.24 -11.30 -6.89
N SER A 225 -0.07 -12.41 -7.56
CA SER A 225 -0.35 -13.69 -6.91
C SER A 225 0.90 -14.42 -6.42
N SER A 226 2.10 -13.96 -6.76
CA SER A 226 3.37 -14.62 -6.42
C SER A 226 3.76 -14.49 -4.94
N GLU A 227 4.60 -15.42 -4.47
CA GLU A 227 5.18 -15.37 -3.12
C GLU A 227 6.11 -14.17 -2.96
N ASP A 228 6.83 -13.76 -4.01
CA ASP A 228 7.73 -12.61 -4.00
C ASP A 228 6.96 -11.30 -3.78
N TYR A 229 5.83 -11.11 -4.49
CA TYR A 229 4.95 -9.96 -4.26
C TYR A 229 4.45 -9.92 -2.82
N HIS A 230 4.01 -11.07 -2.29
CA HIS A 230 3.53 -11.16 -0.92
C HIS A 230 4.64 -10.81 0.09
N TYR A 231 5.86 -11.31 -0.11
CA TYR A 231 7.00 -11.02 0.75
C TYR A 231 7.35 -9.51 0.76
N VAL A 232 7.43 -8.89 -0.43
CA VAL A 232 7.74 -7.45 -0.55
C VAL A 232 6.64 -6.62 0.10
N LEU A 233 5.37 -6.95 -0.16
CA LEU A 233 4.22 -6.27 0.44
C LEU A 233 4.24 -6.39 1.98
N GLN A 234 4.53 -7.59 2.51
CA GLN A 234 4.63 -7.81 3.94
C GLN A 234 5.77 -7.00 4.57
N SER A 235 6.93 -6.92 3.90
CA SER A 235 8.04 -6.07 4.35
C SER A 235 7.66 -4.59 4.38
N MET A 236 6.92 -4.11 3.38
CA MET A 236 6.40 -2.74 3.33
C MET A 236 5.40 -2.45 4.46
N ILE A 237 4.47 -3.38 4.71
CA ILE A 237 3.49 -3.27 5.80
C ILE A 237 4.19 -3.28 7.17
N ASN A 238 5.18 -4.16 7.37
CA ASN A 238 5.98 -4.21 8.60
C ASN A 238 6.67 -2.88 8.87
N HIS A 239 7.36 -2.33 7.86
CA HIS A 239 7.97 -1.00 7.95
C HIS A 239 6.94 0.06 8.35
N GLY A 240 5.74 0.00 7.78
CA GLY A 240 4.72 0.98 8.09
C GLY A 240 4.17 0.93 9.52
N PHE A 241 4.02 -0.27 10.07
CA PHE A 241 3.65 -0.43 11.48
C PHE A 241 4.80 -0.07 12.44
N ASP A 242 6.06 -0.33 12.07
CA ASP A 242 7.22 0.11 12.86
C ASP A 242 7.33 1.64 12.90
N TYR A 243 7.04 2.31 11.77
CA TYR A 243 6.93 3.76 11.71
C TYR A 243 5.82 4.30 12.63
N LEU A 244 4.62 3.71 12.57
CA LEU A 244 3.49 4.06 13.45
C LEU A 244 3.86 3.91 14.93
N LEU A 245 4.45 2.76 15.30
CA LEU A 245 4.84 2.47 16.68
C LEU A 245 5.93 3.41 17.17
N THR A 246 6.87 3.79 16.32
CA THR A 246 7.91 4.78 16.64
C THR A 246 7.27 6.13 16.93
N HIS A 247 6.28 6.55 16.14
CA HIS A 247 5.56 7.80 16.36
C HIS A 247 4.76 7.77 17.67
N ILE A 248 3.98 6.71 17.91
CA ILE A 248 3.18 6.58 19.14
C ILE A 248 4.09 6.43 20.38
N SER A 249 5.26 5.81 20.27
CA SER A 249 6.22 5.67 21.37
C SER A 249 6.62 7.00 21.99
N ARG A 250 6.65 8.09 21.21
CA ARG A 250 6.96 9.44 21.70
C ARG A 250 5.90 9.94 22.70
N VAL A 251 4.65 9.50 22.55
CA VAL A 251 3.54 9.83 23.47
C VAL A 251 3.70 9.13 24.82
N PHE A 252 4.22 7.90 24.82
CA PHE A 252 4.58 7.20 26.06
C PHE A 252 5.78 7.84 26.77
N ALA A 253 6.75 8.33 26.00
CA ALA A 253 7.95 9.00 26.53
C ALA A 253 7.64 10.41 27.10
N SER A 254 6.67 11.14 26.52
CA SER A 254 6.26 12.44 27.06
C SER A 254 5.43 12.33 28.33
N ALA A 255 4.82 11.17 28.58
CA ALA A 255 4.04 10.89 29.78
C ALA A 255 4.89 10.42 30.98
N THR A 256 6.18 10.12 30.78
CA THR A 256 7.10 9.75 31.85
C THR A 256 7.69 11.02 32.50
N PRO A 257 7.65 11.18 33.83
CA PRO A 257 8.28 12.32 34.49
C PRO A 257 9.78 12.32 34.21
N ARG A 258 10.33 13.41 33.66
CA ARG A 258 11.78 13.61 33.57
C ARG A 258 12.33 13.79 34.98
N ILE A 259 13.05 12.80 35.50
CA ILE A 259 13.84 12.96 36.73
C ILE A 259 15.02 13.88 36.38
N PRO A 260 15.31 14.94 37.16
CA PRO A 260 16.50 15.77 36.93
C PRO A 260 17.78 14.94 37.06
N ALA A 261 18.72 15.14 36.13
CA ALA A 261 19.99 14.40 36.03
C ALA A 261 20.87 14.45 37.31
N SER A 262 20.54 15.29 38.29
CA SER A 262 21.24 15.39 39.57
C SER A 262 20.95 14.26 40.57
N LEU A 263 20.02 13.34 40.27
CA LEU A 263 19.64 12.23 41.15
C LEU A 263 20.00 10.83 40.60
N GLU A 264 20.64 10.75 39.42
CA GLU A 264 20.93 9.49 38.71
C GLU A 264 21.91 8.57 39.46
N THR A 265 22.70 9.09 40.40
CA THR A 265 23.77 8.30 41.05
C THR A 265 23.28 7.35 42.16
N ARG A 266 21.97 7.27 42.46
CA ARG A 266 21.45 6.43 43.56
C ARG A 266 20.27 5.51 43.21
N ALA A 267 19.78 5.50 41.97
CA ALA A 267 18.68 4.61 41.58
C ALA A 267 19.23 3.31 40.97
N SER A 268 19.64 2.39 41.85
CA SER A 268 19.89 0.99 41.48
C SER A 268 18.63 0.38 40.87
N SER A 269 18.76 -0.14 39.65
CA SER A 269 18.03 -1.17 38.88
C SER A 269 16.77 -1.91 39.41
N GLU A 270 15.92 -1.36 40.27
CA GLU A 270 14.71 -2.06 40.71
C GLU A 270 13.46 -1.17 40.61
N ASN A 271 12.59 -1.50 39.65
CA ASN A 271 11.23 -0.99 39.42
C ASN A 271 11.04 0.41 38.78
N MET A 272 11.62 0.66 37.59
CA MET A 272 10.96 1.58 36.65
C MET A 272 9.71 0.88 36.09
N ALA A 273 8.54 1.19 36.64
CA ALA A 273 7.27 0.77 36.06
C ALA A 273 7.21 1.25 34.60
N LEU A 274 7.01 0.32 33.66
CA LEU A 274 6.86 0.65 32.24
C LEU A 274 5.74 1.70 32.07
N PRO A 275 5.97 2.81 31.34
CA PRO A 275 4.94 3.81 31.12
C PRO A 275 3.72 3.18 30.47
N SER A 276 2.55 3.44 31.07
CA SER A 276 1.26 3.02 30.55
C SER A 276 0.35 4.23 30.37
N LEU A 277 -0.51 4.17 29.36
CA LEU A 277 -1.44 5.25 29.02
C LEU A 277 -2.86 4.69 28.88
N PRO A 278 -3.89 5.38 29.41
CA PRO A 278 -5.27 5.05 29.10
C PRO A 278 -5.50 5.06 27.59
N LEU A 279 -6.25 4.09 27.07
CA LEU A 279 -6.56 3.98 25.65
C LEU A 279 -7.14 5.29 25.08
N ALA A 280 -7.97 6.01 25.84
CA ALA A 280 -8.49 7.31 25.43
C ALA A 280 -7.42 8.34 25.05
N LYS A 281 -6.22 8.28 25.67
CA LYS A 281 -5.10 9.17 25.33
C LYS A 281 -4.33 8.72 24.08
N LEU A 282 -4.50 7.46 23.66
CA LEU A 282 -3.88 6.93 22.44
C LEU A 282 -4.73 7.20 21.20
N ILE A 283 -6.05 7.41 21.35
CA ILE A 283 -6.97 7.68 20.22
C ILE A 283 -6.52 8.89 19.38
N PRO A 284 -6.21 10.09 19.93
CA PRO A 284 -5.83 11.23 19.10
C PRO A 284 -4.57 10.99 18.25
N PRO A 285 -3.49 10.35 18.75
CA PRO A 285 -2.39 9.89 17.92
C PRO A 285 -2.79 8.99 16.73
N PHE A 286 -3.73 8.06 16.91
CA PHE A 286 -4.26 7.23 15.82
C PHE A 286 -5.07 8.07 14.83
N VAL A 287 -5.94 8.96 15.31
CA VAL A 287 -6.71 9.90 14.46
C VAL A 287 -5.77 10.71 13.57
N GLY A 288 -4.69 11.27 14.14
CA GLY A 288 -3.72 12.09 13.42
C GLY A 288 -2.74 11.31 12.53
N SER A 289 -2.64 9.98 12.66
CA SER A 289 -1.64 9.19 11.94
C SER A 289 -1.83 9.24 10.42
N VAL A 290 -3.08 9.41 9.95
CA VAL A 290 -3.40 9.47 8.51
C VAL A 290 -2.61 10.59 7.83
N HIS A 291 -2.43 11.74 8.47
CA HIS A 291 -1.66 12.86 7.90
C HIS A 291 -0.16 12.60 7.86
N ASN A 292 0.35 11.65 8.65
CA ASN A 292 1.76 11.25 8.61
C ASN A 292 2.01 10.13 7.60
N VAL A 293 1.01 9.28 7.35
CA VAL A 293 1.10 8.13 6.43
C VAL A 293 0.71 8.55 5.00
N CYS A 294 -0.35 9.36 4.85
CA CYS A 294 -0.88 9.85 3.59
C CYS A 294 -1.11 11.38 3.68
N SER A 295 -0.11 12.21 3.33
CA SER A 295 -0.27 13.69 3.28
C SER A 295 -0.18 14.23 1.85
N ASP A 296 -0.60 15.49 1.65
CA ASP A 296 -0.49 16.22 0.37
C ASP A 296 0.96 16.45 -0.06
N THR A 297 1.90 16.43 0.89
CA THR A 297 3.34 16.49 0.64
C THR A 297 3.95 15.10 0.83
N THR A 298 4.99 14.77 0.06
CA THR A 298 5.69 13.49 0.18
C THR A 298 6.17 13.33 1.62
N THR A 299 5.47 12.50 2.38
CA THR A 299 5.73 12.31 3.81
C THR A 299 7.06 11.59 3.99
N GLU A 300 7.70 11.81 5.14
CA GLU A 300 8.88 11.01 5.55
C GLU A 300 8.57 9.51 5.44
N TYR A 301 7.35 9.12 5.82
CA TYR A 301 6.83 7.77 5.64
C TYR A 301 6.87 7.29 4.18
N LEU A 302 6.26 8.06 3.25
CA LEU A 302 6.18 7.67 1.85
C LEU A 302 7.57 7.63 1.19
N GLN A 303 8.45 8.57 1.54
CA GLN A 303 9.85 8.55 1.10
C GLN A 303 10.57 7.28 1.57
N GLN A 304 10.45 6.95 2.86
CA GLN A 304 11.05 5.73 3.40
C GLN A 304 10.50 4.49 2.70
N LEU A 305 9.18 4.42 2.51
CA LEU A 305 8.50 3.29 1.87
C LEU A 305 8.95 3.08 0.42
N ILE A 306 9.06 4.15 -0.37
CA ILE A 306 9.53 4.12 -1.76
C ILE A 306 11.04 3.81 -1.82
N SER A 307 11.81 4.22 -0.81
CA SER A 307 13.26 3.96 -0.75
C SER A 307 13.63 2.56 -0.26
N LEU A 308 12.66 1.73 0.16
CA LEU A 308 12.94 0.39 0.67
C LEU A 308 13.69 -0.47 -0.37
N ALA A 309 14.85 -0.98 0.03
CA ALA A 309 15.72 -1.78 -0.84
C ALA A 309 14.97 -2.97 -1.45
N VAL A 310 14.23 -3.73 -0.64
CA VAL A 310 13.43 -4.88 -1.10
C VAL A 310 12.42 -4.52 -2.19
N ALA A 311 11.80 -3.33 -2.13
CA ALA A 311 10.85 -2.88 -3.13
C ALA A 311 11.54 -2.34 -4.40
N ASN A 312 12.75 -1.80 -4.28
CA ASN A 312 13.56 -1.35 -5.41
C ASN A 312 14.15 -2.53 -6.18
N ASP A 313 14.69 -3.53 -5.47
CA ASP A 313 15.24 -4.75 -6.05
C ASP A 313 14.13 -5.53 -6.78
N TYR A 314 12.96 -5.65 -6.15
CA TYR A 314 11.80 -6.28 -6.78
C TYR A 314 11.31 -5.54 -8.03
N ALA A 315 11.24 -4.21 -7.98
CA ALA A 315 10.88 -3.39 -9.14
C ALA A 315 11.87 -3.58 -10.31
N PHE A 316 13.16 -3.70 -10.00
CA PHE A 316 14.20 -3.95 -11.00
C PHE A 316 14.09 -5.34 -11.63
N GLU A 317 13.83 -6.39 -10.85
CA GLU A 317 13.65 -7.75 -11.39
C GLU A 317 12.41 -7.86 -12.28
N ILE A 318 11.28 -7.21 -11.92
CA ILE A 318 10.12 -7.10 -12.81
C ILE A 318 10.53 -6.37 -14.09
N TYR A 319 11.12 -5.18 -13.98
CA TYR A 319 11.51 -4.40 -15.16
C TYR A 319 12.40 -5.21 -16.12
N LYS A 320 13.37 -5.93 -15.56
CA LYS A 320 14.30 -6.77 -16.32
C LYS A 320 13.62 -7.97 -16.96
N SER A 321 12.65 -8.62 -16.31
CA SER A 321 11.94 -9.76 -16.90
C SER A 321 11.16 -9.35 -18.15
N PHE A 322 10.57 -8.15 -18.16
CA PHE A 322 9.86 -7.60 -19.32
C PHE A 322 10.79 -6.98 -20.37
N CYS A 323 12.04 -6.63 -20.01
CA CYS A 323 13.07 -6.28 -20.99
C CYS A 323 13.53 -7.51 -21.80
N CYS A 324 13.69 -8.67 -21.14
CA CYS A 324 14.34 -9.86 -21.72
C CYS A 324 13.38 -10.90 -22.30
N SER A 325 12.08 -10.79 -22.06
CA SER A 325 11.10 -11.75 -22.55
C SER A 325 10.82 -11.55 -24.04
N SER A 326 11.12 -12.54 -24.89
CA SER A 326 10.63 -12.59 -26.29
C SER A 326 9.10 -12.58 -26.39
N ASN A 327 8.39 -12.85 -25.28
CA ASN A 327 6.93 -12.69 -25.17
C ASN A 327 6.48 -11.22 -25.09
N ALA A 328 7.30 -10.30 -24.55
CA ALA A 328 6.94 -8.88 -24.47
C ALA A 328 6.79 -8.24 -25.86
N VAL A 329 7.58 -8.74 -26.83
CA VAL A 329 7.48 -8.40 -28.25
C VAL A 329 6.17 -8.97 -28.82
N ASN A 330 5.86 -10.26 -28.62
CA ASN A 330 4.64 -10.87 -29.18
C ASN A 330 3.33 -10.39 -28.54
N THR A 331 3.34 -9.89 -27.32
CA THR A 331 2.15 -9.37 -26.65
C THR A 331 1.69 -8.03 -27.22
N ILE A 332 2.60 -7.27 -27.84
CA ILE A 332 2.34 -5.89 -28.29
C ILE A 332 2.52 -5.75 -29.82
N THR A 333 3.36 -6.57 -30.47
CA THR A 333 3.81 -6.37 -31.87
C THR A 333 3.34 -7.46 -32.84
N MET A 334 2.12 -7.97 -32.70
CA MET A 334 1.53 -8.83 -33.75
C MET A 334 0.99 -7.96 -34.89
N SER A 335 1.91 -7.44 -35.72
CA SER A 335 1.65 -6.95 -37.08
C SER A 335 1.58 -8.09 -38.08
#